data_AF-A0A935LG26-F1
#
_entry.id   AF-A0A935LG26-F1
#
_cell.length_a   1.000
_cell.length_b   1.000
_cell.length_c   1.000
_cell.angle_alpha   90.00
_cell.angle_beta   90.00
_cell.angle_gamma   90.00
#
_symmetry.space_group_name_H-M   'P 1'
#
loop_
_entity.id
_entity.type
_entity.pdbx_description
1 polymer ?
#
loop_
_entity_poly.entity_id
_entity_poly.type
_entity_poly.pdbx_seq_one_letter_code
_entity_poly.pdbx_strand_id
1 'polypeptide(L)'
;MKFIPERLNTPSIHQAFDMINEAGMSAEELEQQHKRREFIFMQRDALEKAQADGWAGGKAEGVQTGEALALQRLLHKRFGTLSAEILHRITTASVAQIDDWLDRVLDAATLEEVFHEARKLLSSAGDNADDLWENMRTAHWLGEGDGR
;
A
#
# COMPACT_ATOMS: atom_id res chain seq x y z
N MET A 1 -32.95 -31.83 3.18
CA MET A 1 -31.50 -31.58 3.11
C MET A 1 -30.92 -32.54 2.08
N LYS A 2 -30.34 -32.07 0.96
CA LYS A 2 -29.70 -32.98 -0.02
C LYS A 2 -28.37 -33.44 0.58
N PHE A 3 -28.30 -34.70 0.99
CA PHE A 3 -27.08 -35.32 1.51
C PHE A 3 -26.19 -35.72 0.33
N ILE A 4 -24.99 -35.16 0.25
CA ILE A 4 -23.95 -35.57 -0.71
C ILE A 4 -22.93 -36.40 0.08
N PRO A 5 -22.77 -37.69 -0.22
CA PRO A 5 -21.78 -38.55 0.44
C PRO A 5 -20.35 -38.00 0.28
N GLU A 6 -19.57 -37.95 1.37
CA GLU A 6 -18.19 -37.42 1.38
C GLU A 6 -17.26 -38.08 0.34
N ARG A 7 -17.52 -39.36 0.00
CA ARG A 7 -16.76 -40.11 -1.01
C ARG A 7 -16.92 -39.56 -2.43
N LEU A 8 -17.94 -38.74 -2.68
CA LEU A 8 -18.14 -38.05 -3.95
C LEU A 8 -17.44 -36.69 -3.99
N ASN A 9 -16.92 -36.19 -2.87
CA ASN A 9 -16.14 -34.95 -2.80
C ASN A 9 -14.66 -35.21 -3.05
N THR A 10 -14.32 -35.86 -4.17
CA THR A 10 -12.94 -36.15 -4.56
C THR A 10 -12.53 -35.30 -5.77
N PRO A 11 -11.26 -34.84 -5.87
CA PRO A 11 -10.81 -34.01 -6.99
C PRO A 11 -11.05 -34.65 -8.36
N SER A 12 -10.91 -35.97 -8.48
CA SER A 12 -11.14 -36.73 -9.72
C SER A 12 -12.60 -36.73 -10.16
N ILE A 13 -13.55 -36.76 -9.22
CA ILE A 13 -14.98 -36.71 -9.54
C ILE A 13 -15.35 -35.29 -9.98
N HIS A 14 -14.86 -34.25 -9.31
CA HIS A 14 -15.06 -32.85 -9.73
C HIS A 14 -14.50 -32.59 -11.12
N GLN A 15 -13.27 -33.03 -11.38
CA GLN A 15 -12.63 -32.87 -12.69
C GLN A 15 -13.39 -33.59 -13.81
N ALA A 16 -13.91 -34.79 -13.55
CA ALA A 16 -14.74 -35.52 -14.53
C ALA A 16 -16.08 -34.79 -14.78
N PHE A 17 -16.71 -34.22 -13.75
CA PHE A 17 -17.92 -33.43 -13.92
C PHE A 17 -17.66 -32.15 -14.71
N ASP A 18 -16.60 -31.40 -14.40
CA ASP A 18 -16.22 -30.20 -15.13
C ASP A 18 -15.94 -30.52 -16.61
N MET A 19 -15.19 -31.60 -16.86
CA MET A 19 -14.87 -32.05 -18.21
C MET A 19 -16.12 -32.46 -19.01
N ILE A 20 -17.09 -33.14 -18.39
CA ILE A 20 -18.36 -33.52 -19.03
C ILE A 20 -19.24 -32.28 -19.28
N ASN A 21 -19.29 -31.36 -18.33
CA ASN A 21 -20.04 -30.11 -18.46
C ASN A 21 -19.47 -29.23 -19.57
N GLU A 22 -18.14 -29.23 -19.76
CA GLU A 22 -17.46 -28.48 -20.81
C GLU A 22 -17.50 -29.17 -22.18
N ALA A 23 -17.44 -30.50 -22.23
CA ALA A 23 -17.49 -31.27 -23.48
C ALA A 23 -18.82 -31.14 -24.24
N GLY A 24 -19.91 -30.76 -23.57
CA GLY A 24 -21.22 -30.52 -24.18
C GLY A 24 -21.43 -29.10 -24.71
N MET A 25 -20.50 -28.18 -24.46
CA MET A 25 -20.63 -26.77 -24.85
C MET A 25 -20.09 -26.50 -26.25
N SER A 26 -20.75 -25.60 -26.97
CA SER A 26 -20.23 -25.01 -28.19
C SER A 26 -19.02 -24.11 -27.89
N ALA A 27 -18.20 -23.84 -28.92
CA ALA A 27 -17.06 -22.94 -28.79
C ALA A 27 -17.46 -21.52 -28.32
N GLU A 28 -18.63 -21.04 -28.73
CA GLU A 28 -19.18 -19.74 -28.32
C GLU A 28 -19.55 -19.74 -26.83
N GLU A 29 -20.16 -20.81 -26.33
CA GLU A 29 -20.51 -20.95 -24.90
C GLU A 29 -19.27 -21.01 -24.02
N LEU A 30 -18.22 -21.73 -24.47
CA LEU A 30 -16.92 -21.75 -23.80
C LEU A 30 -16.30 -20.35 -23.75
N GLU A 31 -16.29 -19.62 -24.87
CA GLU A 31 -15.76 -18.25 -24.90
C GLU A 31 -16.54 -17.32 -23.95
N GLN A 32 -17.87 -17.42 -23.91
CA GLN A 32 -18.69 -16.66 -22.97
C GLN A 32 -18.37 -17.02 -21.51
N GLN A 33 -18.18 -18.30 -21.21
CA GLN A 33 -17.80 -18.75 -19.87
C GLN A 33 -16.43 -18.18 -19.46
N HIS A 34 -15.45 -18.18 -20.36
CA HIS A 34 -14.14 -17.57 -20.14
C HIS A 34 -14.25 -16.08 -19.85
N LYS A 35 -14.96 -15.32 -20.70
CA LYS A 35 -15.18 -13.87 -20.50
C LYS A 35 -15.84 -13.57 -19.15
N ARG A 36 -16.82 -14.38 -18.74
CA ARG A 36 -17.48 -14.25 -17.42
C ARG A 36 -16.49 -14.49 -16.29
N ARG A 37 -15.66 -15.53 -16.38
CA ARG A 37 -14.63 -15.83 -15.37
C ARG A 37 -13.61 -14.70 -15.27
N GLU A 38 -13.13 -14.19 -16.39
CA GLU A 38 -12.21 -13.05 -16.43
C GLU A 38 -12.84 -11.79 -15.82
N PHE A 39 -14.10 -11.51 -16.17
CA PHE A 39 -14.83 -10.38 -15.60
C PHE A 39 -14.97 -10.48 -14.07
N ILE A 40 -15.34 -11.66 -13.56
CA ILE A 40 -15.47 -11.90 -12.11
C ILE A 40 -14.11 -11.75 -11.42
N PHE A 41 -13.05 -12.30 -12.03
CA PHE A 41 -11.69 -12.18 -11.51
C PHE A 41 -11.26 -10.71 -11.42
N MET A 42 -11.40 -9.96 -12.52
CA MET A 42 -11.06 -8.53 -12.54
C MET A 42 -11.85 -7.71 -11.53
N GLN A 43 -13.15 -7.99 -11.38
CA GLN A 43 -13.99 -7.30 -10.40
C GLN A 43 -13.51 -7.57 -8.98
N ARG A 44 -13.17 -8.84 -8.66
CA ARG A 44 -12.67 -9.21 -7.34
C ARG A 44 -11.34 -8.52 -7.04
N ASP A 45 -10.39 -8.58 -7.96
CA ASP A 45 -9.08 -7.93 -7.81
C ASP A 45 -9.21 -6.41 -7.64
N ALA A 46 -10.13 -5.78 -8.38
CA ALA A 46 -10.41 -4.35 -8.23
C ALA A 46 -10.96 -4.00 -6.83
N LEU A 47 -11.85 -4.82 -6.28
CA LEU A 47 -12.39 -4.64 -4.93
C LEU A 47 -11.33 -4.86 -3.85
N GLU A 48 -10.51 -5.90 -4.00
CA GLU A 48 -9.39 -6.18 -3.09
C GLU A 48 -8.39 -5.02 -3.07
N LYS A 49 -8.03 -4.50 -4.25
CA LYS A 49 -7.17 -3.33 -4.36
C LYS A 49 -7.81 -2.10 -3.72
N ALA A 50 -9.08 -1.81 -4.01
CA ALA A 50 -9.77 -0.66 -3.42
C ALA A 50 -9.83 -0.73 -1.89
N GLN A 51 -10.02 -1.94 -1.33
CA GLN A 51 -9.99 -2.16 0.11
C GLN A 51 -8.58 -1.94 0.69
N ALA A 52 -7.55 -2.45 0.03
CA ALA A 52 -6.16 -2.28 0.45
C ALA A 52 -5.73 -0.80 0.41
N ASP A 53 -6.03 -0.10 -0.69
CA ASP A 53 -5.73 1.32 -0.88
C ASP A 53 -6.50 2.18 0.14
N GLY A 54 -7.79 1.88 0.36
CA GLY A 54 -8.62 2.57 1.35
C GLY A 54 -8.12 2.38 2.78
N TRP A 55 -7.68 1.17 3.14
CA TRP A 55 -7.07 0.89 4.43
C TRP A 55 -5.73 1.61 4.61
N ALA A 56 -4.87 1.58 3.59
CA ALA A 56 -3.58 2.26 3.62
C ALA A 56 -3.74 3.78 3.76
N GLY A 57 -4.62 4.38 2.95
CA GLY A 57 -4.94 5.81 3.01
C GLY A 57 -5.53 6.22 4.34
N GLY A 58 -6.56 5.49 4.82
CA GLY A 58 -7.19 5.79 6.10
C GLY A 58 -6.26 5.63 7.30
N LYS A 59 -5.34 4.65 7.26
CA LYS A 59 -4.30 4.50 8.29
C LYS A 59 -3.33 5.69 8.28
N ALA A 60 -2.86 6.11 7.11
CA ALA A 60 -1.94 7.23 6.99
C ALA A 60 -2.57 8.55 7.48
N GLU A 61 -3.79 8.86 7.04
CA GLU A 61 -4.54 10.04 7.48
C GLU A 61 -4.84 9.99 8.99
N GLY A 62 -5.19 8.81 9.51
CA GLY A 62 -5.44 8.59 10.93
C GLY A 62 -4.21 8.82 11.81
N VAL A 63 -3.02 8.37 11.37
CA VAL A 63 -1.75 8.63 12.06
C VAL A 63 -1.45 10.13 12.07
N GLN A 64 -1.47 10.78 10.91
CA GLN A 64 -1.21 12.22 10.80
C GLN A 64 -2.15 13.04 11.69
N THR A 65 -3.45 12.76 11.62
CA THR A 65 -4.46 13.46 12.43
C THR A 65 -4.25 13.21 13.92
N GLY A 66 -3.95 11.97 14.31
CA GLY A 66 -3.70 11.58 15.69
C GLY A 66 -2.49 12.30 16.29
N GLU A 67 -1.37 12.33 15.57
CA GLU A 67 -0.14 13.00 15.98
C GLU A 67 -0.31 14.52 16.02
N ALA A 68 -0.97 15.10 15.02
CA ALA A 68 -1.31 16.53 15.00
C ALA A 68 -2.10 16.93 16.26
N LEU A 69 -3.12 16.15 16.62
CA LEU A 69 -3.92 16.39 17.84
C LEU A 69 -3.08 16.21 19.12
N ALA A 70 -2.18 15.22 19.15
CA ALA A 70 -1.28 15.01 20.28
C ALA A 70 -0.34 16.20 20.46
N LEU A 71 0.29 16.67 19.38
CA LEU A 71 1.17 17.83 19.39
C LEU A 71 0.43 19.10 19.82
N GLN A 72 -0.77 19.36 19.28
CA GLN A 72 -1.61 20.49 19.70
C GLN A 72 -1.89 20.47 21.20
N ARG A 73 -2.22 19.30 21.77
CA ARG A 73 -2.45 19.15 23.21
C ARG A 73 -1.20 19.43 24.04
N LEU A 74 -0.03 18.96 23.59
CA LEU A 74 1.24 19.20 24.28
C LEU A 74 1.64 20.67 24.23
N LEU A 75 1.57 21.28 23.06
CA LEU A 75 1.84 22.71 22.88
C LEU A 75 0.89 23.56 23.71
N HIS A 76 -0.41 23.22 23.75
CA HIS A 76 -1.37 23.93 24.57
C HIS A 76 -1.05 23.83 26.07
N LYS A 77 -0.61 22.65 26.54
CA LYS A 77 -0.22 22.45 27.93
C LYS A 77 1.05 23.21 28.32
N ARG A 78 2.05 23.30 27.42
CA ARG A 78 3.34 23.96 27.73
C ARG A 78 3.29 25.47 27.52
N PHE A 79 2.62 25.93 26.46
CA PHE A 79 2.67 27.31 25.99
C PHE A 79 1.33 28.06 26.08
N GLY A 80 0.24 27.37 26.45
CA GLY A 80 -1.09 27.98 26.57
C GLY A 80 -1.84 28.06 25.24
N THR A 81 -2.69 29.07 25.08
CA THR A 81 -3.54 29.21 23.88
C THR A 81 -2.70 29.33 22.62
N LEU A 82 -2.97 28.47 21.64
CA LEU A 82 -2.31 28.48 20.33
C LEU A 82 -3.08 29.38 19.36
N SER A 83 -2.36 30.10 18.50
CA SER A 83 -2.97 30.90 17.45
C SER A 83 -3.57 30.00 16.35
N ALA A 84 -4.55 30.54 15.61
CA ALA A 84 -5.15 29.83 14.48
C ALA A 84 -4.11 29.45 13.40
N GLU A 85 -3.08 30.28 13.21
CA GLU A 85 -1.97 30.03 12.30
C GLU A 85 -1.17 28.77 12.69
N ILE A 86 -0.83 28.64 13.97
CA ILE A 86 -0.11 27.46 14.47
C ILE A 86 -0.96 26.20 14.35
N LEU A 87 -2.25 26.28 14.67
CA LEU A 87 -3.16 25.15 14.49
C LEU A 87 -3.20 24.71 13.03
N HIS A 88 -3.33 25.66 12.10
CA HIS A 88 -3.34 25.37 10.67
C HIS A 88 -2.04 24.73 10.20
N ARG A 89 -0.88 25.25 10.64
CA ARG A 89 0.43 24.68 10.35
C ARG A 89 0.55 23.24 10.83
N ILE A 90 0.06 22.93 12.03
CA ILE A 90 0.08 21.55 12.56
C ILE A 90 -0.84 20.62 11.75
N THR A 91 -2.05 21.06 11.41
CA THR A 91 -3.01 20.21 10.67
C THR A 91 -2.60 19.91 9.23
N THR A 92 -1.71 20.70 8.64
CA THR A 92 -1.26 20.56 7.25
C THR A 92 0.16 19.97 7.16
N ALA A 93 0.84 19.79 8.29
CA ALA A 93 2.18 19.24 8.35
C ALA A 93 2.20 17.75 8.02
N SER A 94 3.27 17.29 7.39
CA SER A 94 3.52 15.87 7.22
C SER A 94 3.79 15.17 8.56
N VAL A 95 3.51 13.87 8.63
CA VAL A 95 3.84 13.01 9.79
C VAL A 95 5.28 13.24 10.27
N ALA A 96 6.25 13.23 9.35
CA ALA A 96 7.66 13.44 9.69
C ALA A 96 7.95 14.81 10.33
N GLN A 97 7.25 15.88 9.90
CA GLN A 97 7.38 17.19 10.53
C GLN A 97 6.75 17.20 11.92
N ILE A 98 5.62 16.53 12.09
CA ILE A 98 4.94 16.43 13.39
C ILE A 98 5.81 15.63 14.37
N ASP A 99 6.43 14.54 13.95
CA ASP A 99 7.38 13.76 14.73
C ASP A 99 8.57 14.61 15.20
N ASP A 100 9.21 15.34 14.27
CA ASP A 100 10.31 16.25 14.60
C ASP A 100 9.89 17.31 15.64
N TRP A 101 8.66 17.82 15.54
CA TRP A 101 8.12 18.77 16.50
C TRP A 101 7.75 18.12 17.84
N LEU A 102 7.25 16.88 17.83
CA LEU A 102 6.94 16.10 19.03
C LEU A 102 8.21 15.78 19.84
N ASP A 103 9.33 15.49 19.18
CA ASP A 103 10.61 15.32 19.89
C ASP A 103 11.06 16.62 20.55
N ARG A 104 10.95 17.75 19.83
CA ARG A 104 11.41 19.06 20.32
C ARG A 104 10.47 19.68 21.34
N VAL A 105 9.17 19.35 21.32
CA VAL A 105 8.18 19.95 22.21
C VAL A 105 8.43 19.61 23.67
N LEU A 106 9.28 18.64 24.00
CA LEU A 106 9.61 18.32 25.38
C LEU A 106 10.67 19.29 25.95
N ASP A 107 11.66 19.66 25.13
CA ASP A 107 12.84 20.42 25.57
C ASP A 107 12.81 21.90 25.20
N ALA A 108 12.12 22.28 24.12
CA ALA A 108 12.08 23.66 23.63
C ALA A 108 11.52 24.64 24.68
N ALA A 109 12.13 25.80 24.83
CA ALA A 109 11.67 26.87 25.73
C ALA A 109 10.58 27.74 25.10
N THR A 110 10.48 27.76 23.77
CA THR A 110 9.52 28.60 23.04
C THR A 110 8.87 27.84 21.88
N LEU A 111 7.73 28.35 21.40
CA LEU A 111 7.07 27.82 20.19
C LEU A 111 7.99 27.91 18.95
N GLU A 112 8.75 28.99 18.83
CA GLU A 112 9.69 29.21 17.72
C GLU A 112 10.74 28.09 17.64
N GLU A 113 11.27 27.68 18.79
CA GLU A 113 12.26 26.58 18.88
C GLU A 113 11.66 25.23 18.47
N VAL A 114 10.40 24.95 18.82
CA VAL A 114 9.72 23.72 18.37
C VAL A 114 9.64 23.67 16.85
N PHE A 115 9.23 24.78 16.25
CA PHE A 115 8.94 24.88 14.83
C PHE A 115 10.14 25.25 13.95
N HIS A 116 11.34 25.31 14.52
CA HIS A 116 12.54 25.64 13.76
C HIS A 116 12.79 24.58 12.68
N GLU A 117 12.88 24.95 11.41
CA GLU A 117 13.16 23.97 10.36
C GLU A 117 14.63 23.54 10.48
N ALA A 118 14.86 22.28 10.86
CA ALA A 118 16.20 21.72 10.78
C ALA A 118 16.54 21.66 9.28
N ARG A 119 17.41 22.56 8.83
CA ARG A 119 17.96 22.52 7.48
C ARG A 119 18.63 21.16 7.29
N LYS A 120 17.95 20.21 6.65
CA LYS A 120 18.55 18.95 6.18
C LYS A 120 19.62 19.31 5.16
N LEU A 121 20.83 19.56 5.65
CA LEU A 121 22.03 19.49 4.84
C LEU A 121 22.24 17.99 4.54
N LEU A 122 22.20 17.66 3.25
CA LEU A 122 22.30 16.33 2.61
C LEU A 122 20.97 15.62 2.28
N SER A 123 20.47 15.90 1.08
CA SER A 123 20.03 14.86 0.13
C SER A 123 20.64 15.18 -1.24
N SER A 124 21.92 14.87 -1.41
CA SER A 124 22.65 14.95 -2.70
C SER A 124 23.37 13.66 -3.05
N ALA A 125 22.94 12.51 -2.52
CA ALA A 125 23.54 11.23 -2.88
C ALA A 125 22.50 10.14 -2.69
N GLY A 126 21.96 9.60 -3.78
CA GLY A 126 21.22 8.35 -3.70
C GLY A 126 20.29 7.99 -4.85
N ASP A 127 19.62 8.97 -5.48
CA ASP A 127 18.55 8.64 -6.44
C ASP A 127 19.04 8.74 -7.89
N ASN A 128 19.92 7.82 -8.29
CA ASN A 128 20.02 7.45 -9.70
C ASN A 128 19.45 6.04 -9.86
N ALA A 129 18.12 5.94 -9.89
CA ALA A 129 17.41 4.70 -10.19
C ALA A 129 17.75 4.17 -11.60
N ASP A 130 18.30 5.01 -12.48
CA ASP A 130 18.72 4.62 -13.83
C ASP A 130 20.04 3.82 -13.83
N ASP A 131 20.92 3.96 -12.82
CA ASP A 131 22.18 3.20 -12.74
C ASP A 131 21.97 1.73 -12.35
N LEU A 132 20.85 1.40 -11.67
CA LEU A 132 20.52 0.02 -11.28
C LEU A 132 20.08 -0.82 -12.47
N TRP A 133 19.39 -0.22 -13.45
CA TRP A 133 18.94 -0.93 -14.65
C TRP A 133 20.07 -1.24 -15.63
N GLU A 134 21.12 -0.44 -15.67
CA GLU A 134 22.29 -0.67 -16.53
C GLU A 134 23.23 -1.74 -15.92
N ASN A 135 23.40 -1.77 -14.59
CA ASN A 135 24.15 -2.81 -13.88
C ASN A 135 23.46 -4.19 -13.91
N MET A 136 22.11 -4.24 -13.91
CA MET A 136 21.39 -5.51 -14.09
C MET A 136 21.48 -6.03 -15.54
N ARG A 137 21.59 -5.14 -16.53
CA ARG A 137 21.70 -5.52 -17.96
C ARG A 137 23.06 -6.13 -18.31
N THR A 138 24.12 -5.73 -17.61
CA THR A 138 25.48 -6.23 -17.81
C THR A 138 25.76 -7.56 -17.10
N ALA A 139 24.92 -7.98 -16.16
CA ALA A 139 25.12 -9.20 -15.37
C ALA A 139 24.52 -10.50 -15.96
N HIS A 140 23.85 -10.48 -17.13
CA HIS A 140 23.15 -11.65 -17.68
C HIS A 140 23.53 -12.05 -19.12
N TRP A 141 24.81 -11.96 -19.50
CA TRP A 141 25.26 -12.52 -20.79
C TRP A 141 26.71 -13.07 -20.78
N LEU A 142 27.01 -13.99 -19.86
CA LEU A 142 28.14 -14.91 -19.98
C LEU A 142 27.79 -16.27 -19.34
N GLY A 143 27.06 -17.10 -20.08
CA GLY A 143 26.85 -18.50 -19.74
C GLY A 143 25.97 -19.20 -20.77
N GLU A 144 26.55 -20.19 -21.46
CA GLU A 144 25.96 -21.07 -22.50
C GLU A 144 25.99 -20.46 -23.92
N GLY A 145 26.72 -20.99 -24.90
CA GLY A 145 27.50 -22.22 -25.01
C GLY A 145 27.68 -22.51 -26.50
N ASP A 146 28.90 -22.30 -27.02
CA ASP A 146 29.33 -22.90 -28.29
C ASP A 146 29.82 -24.32 -28.00
N GLY A 147 29.32 -25.29 -28.74
CA GLY A 147 29.64 -26.70 -28.54
C GLY A 147 28.88 -27.66 -29.43
N ARG A 148 29.19 -27.64 -30.74
CA ARG A 148 29.08 -28.72 -31.75
C ARG A 148 27.72 -29.37 -32.03
#